data_AF-A0A8S3UC25-F1
#
_entry.id   AF-A0A8S3UC25-F1
#
_cell.length_a   1.000
_cell.length_b   1.000
_cell.length_c   1.000
_cell.angle_alpha   90.00
_cell.angle_beta   90.00
_cell.angle_gamma   90.00
#
_symmetry.space_group_name_H-M   'P 1'
#
loop_
_entity.id
_entity.type
_entity.pdbx_description
1 polymer ?
#
loop_
_entity_poly.entity_id
_entity_poly.type
_entity_poly.pdbx_seq_one_letter_code
_entity_poly.pdbx_strand_id
1 'polypeptide(L)'
;MEKVIVSYKNKGDIMFCGDLNPRTSTPDDYIAQHSSKYLPLFKSYKPDNHIRYRKHCDETLDSRGKEIIDSCINNQMRIVNGRCVGDLPGQFTCFDTHGQSTVDYLITNETLFNQIRYFRVSEFISTFSDCHIKLSLEILAKYQLTESQSNNCHAAPKVKYKQFISSMLQKLDTLRVDNPNKYWKLLNDIPDSKKDSCSSQIDSETWANHFRSLHSAMDNTFYSRLKQFDKILSDKEKFSIFNDLDNQISIKENSDAIASIK
;
A
#
# COMPACT_ATOMS: atom_id res chain seq x y z
N MET A 1 -6.21 13.91 -17.76
CA MET A 1 -6.66 14.42 -16.45
C MET A 1 -8.00 15.16 -16.56
N GLU A 2 -8.11 16.18 -17.41
CA GLU A 2 -9.29 17.07 -17.50
C GLU A 2 -10.64 16.38 -17.70
N LYS A 3 -10.74 15.40 -18.61
CA LYS A 3 -11.99 14.64 -18.85
C LYS A 3 -12.52 13.97 -17.59
N VAL A 4 -11.63 13.44 -16.75
CA VAL A 4 -11.99 12.82 -15.47
C VAL A 4 -12.47 13.89 -14.51
N ILE A 5 -11.78 15.03 -14.44
CA ILE A 5 -12.20 16.14 -13.59
C ILE A 5 -13.63 16.57 -13.94
N VAL A 6 -13.91 16.84 -15.21
CA VAL A 6 -15.26 17.26 -15.65
C VAL A 6 -16.33 16.22 -15.30
N SER A 7 -16.02 14.92 -15.45
CA SER A 7 -16.97 13.84 -15.19
C SER A 7 -17.32 13.65 -13.71
N TYR A 8 -16.38 13.97 -12.81
CA TYR A 8 -16.52 13.72 -11.38
C TYR A 8 -16.66 15.00 -10.54
N LYS A 9 -16.46 16.18 -11.12
CA LYS A 9 -16.53 17.48 -10.41
C LYS A 9 -17.86 17.71 -9.70
N ASN A 10 -18.96 17.21 -10.26
CA ASN A 10 -20.29 17.32 -9.68
C ASN A 10 -20.62 16.21 -8.67
N LYS A 11 -19.80 15.16 -8.57
CA LYS A 11 -20.03 14.00 -7.70
C LYS A 11 -19.33 14.13 -6.35
N GLY A 12 -18.26 14.92 -6.28
CA GLY A 12 -17.53 15.14 -5.05
C GLY A 12 -16.13 15.67 -5.31
N ASP A 13 -15.34 15.69 -4.24
CA ASP A 13 -13.93 16.05 -4.30
C ASP A 13 -13.11 14.96 -5.01
N ILE A 14 -12.06 15.37 -5.73
CA ILE A 14 -11.28 14.50 -6.59
C ILE A 14 -9.83 14.47 -6.10
N MET A 15 -9.25 13.26 -6.12
CA MET A 15 -7.86 13.01 -5.80
C MET A 15 -7.27 12.05 -6.85
N PHE A 16 -6.14 12.41 -7.44
CA PHE A 16 -5.33 11.56 -8.31
C PHE A 16 -4.13 11.06 -7.52
N CYS A 17 -3.81 9.78 -7.64
CA CYS A 17 -2.68 9.16 -6.95
C CYS A 17 -2.05 8.09 -7.84
N GLY A 18 -0.72 8.08 -7.91
CA GLY A 18 0.07 7.01 -8.55
C GLY A 18 1.00 7.55 -9.63
N ASP A 19 1.48 6.64 -10.47
CA ASP A 19 2.41 6.94 -11.55
C ASP A 19 1.72 7.74 -12.65
N LEU A 20 2.11 9.01 -12.77
CA LEU A 20 1.65 9.86 -13.86
C LEU A 20 2.65 9.86 -15.01
N ASN A 21 3.94 9.60 -14.74
CA ASN A 21 5.13 9.67 -15.62
C ASN A 21 5.76 11.06 -15.96
N PRO A 22 5.17 12.22 -15.63
CA PRO A 22 5.84 13.51 -15.79
C PRO A 22 6.79 13.93 -14.67
N ARG A 23 7.69 14.87 -14.96
CA ARG A 23 8.58 15.49 -13.98
C ARG A 23 8.23 16.97 -13.86
N THR A 24 7.78 17.39 -12.69
CA THR A 24 7.14 18.71 -12.48
C THR A 24 8.07 19.79 -11.87
N SER A 25 9.26 19.44 -11.37
CA SER A 25 10.31 20.39 -10.92
C SER A 25 9.81 21.58 -10.07
N THR A 26 10.24 22.79 -10.39
CA THR A 26 10.10 24.06 -9.67
C THR A 26 8.82 24.86 -9.90
N PRO A 27 8.12 24.82 -11.06
CA PRO A 27 7.00 25.72 -11.28
C PRO A 27 5.86 25.51 -10.29
N ASP A 28 5.21 26.63 -9.93
CA ASP A 28 4.03 26.62 -9.09
C ASP A 28 2.82 26.07 -9.86
N ASP A 29 2.02 25.26 -9.18
CA ASP A 29 0.75 24.69 -9.65
C ASP A 29 -0.46 25.51 -9.19
N TYR A 30 -0.25 26.79 -8.88
CA TYR A 30 -1.27 27.77 -8.50
C TYR A 30 -0.87 29.17 -8.99
N ILE A 31 -1.84 30.07 -9.02
CA ILE A 31 -1.61 31.46 -9.45
C ILE A 31 -1.12 32.26 -8.24
N ALA A 32 0.18 32.59 -8.21
CA ALA A 32 0.75 33.45 -7.17
C ALA A 32 0.14 34.87 -7.22
N GLN A 33 -0.09 35.47 -6.05
CA GLN A 33 -0.60 36.85 -5.90
C GLN A 33 -2.01 37.08 -6.47
N HIS A 34 -2.93 36.17 -6.16
CA HIS A 34 -4.31 36.26 -6.60
C HIS A 34 -5.10 37.38 -5.89
N SER A 35 -4.91 38.64 -6.32
CA SER A 35 -5.59 39.81 -5.76
C SER A 35 -6.82 40.19 -6.59
N SER A 36 -8.00 40.06 -5.99
CA SER A 36 -9.26 40.56 -6.56
C SER A 36 -9.43 42.09 -6.40
N LYS A 37 -8.43 42.79 -5.85
CA LYS A 37 -8.52 44.22 -5.52
C LYS A 37 -8.75 45.10 -6.74
N TYR A 38 -8.29 44.68 -7.92
CA TYR A 38 -8.28 45.47 -9.14
C TYR A 38 -9.19 44.92 -10.24
N LEU A 39 -9.84 43.77 -10.02
CA LEU A 39 -10.70 43.11 -11.00
C LEU A 39 -12.07 42.82 -10.39
N PRO A 40 -13.18 43.24 -11.04
CA PRO A 40 -14.52 42.86 -10.61
C PRO A 40 -14.77 41.39 -10.95
N LEU A 41 -14.33 40.50 -10.06
CA LEU A 41 -14.55 39.07 -10.19
C LEU A 41 -15.98 38.70 -9.80
N PHE A 42 -16.52 37.64 -10.39
CA PHE A 42 -17.82 37.09 -10.01
C PHE A 42 -17.83 36.69 -8.52
N LYS A 43 -18.96 36.85 -7.83
CA LYS A 43 -19.11 36.44 -6.42
C LYS A 43 -18.83 34.96 -6.17
N SER A 44 -18.97 34.13 -7.21
CA SER A 44 -18.68 32.69 -7.17
C SER A 44 -17.18 32.37 -7.29
N TYR A 45 -16.35 33.34 -7.67
CA TYR A 45 -14.92 33.15 -7.80
C TYR A 45 -14.24 33.10 -6.43
N LYS A 46 -13.57 31.99 -6.14
CA LYS A 46 -12.82 31.80 -4.90
C LYS A 46 -11.33 31.94 -5.21
N PRO A 47 -10.63 32.93 -4.63
CA PRO A 47 -9.18 33.04 -4.77
C PRO A 47 -8.50 31.87 -4.06
N ASP A 48 -7.36 31.46 -4.60
CA ASP A 48 -6.55 30.41 -3.98
C ASP A 48 -6.01 30.89 -2.63
N ASN A 49 -6.19 30.10 -1.57
CA ASN A 49 -5.54 30.38 -0.29
C ASN A 49 -4.02 30.23 -0.41
N HIS A 50 -3.27 30.92 0.47
CA HIS A 50 -1.82 30.78 0.52
C HIS A 50 -1.45 29.36 0.94
N ILE A 51 -1.02 28.55 -0.03
CA ILE A 51 -0.60 27.17 0.20
C ILE A 51 0.91 27.15 0.45
N ARG A 52 1.35 26.16 1.24
CA ARG A 52 2.76 25.95 1.51
C ARG A 52 3.54 25.75 0.21
N TYR A 53 4.70 26.40 0.12
CA TYR A 53 5.64 26.21 -0.98
C TYR A 53 6.00 24.74 -1.19
N ARG A 54 6.05 24.30 -2.45
CA ARG A 54 6.37 22.92 -2.85
C ARG A 54 7.87 22.74 -2.98
N LYS A 55 8.45 21.90 -2.11
CA LYS A 55 9.83 21.47 -2.25
C LYS A 55 9.93 20.25 -3.18
N HIS A 56 11.08 20.06 -3.79
CA HIS A 56 11.33 18.99 -4.74
C HIS A 56 12.82 18.67 -4.73
N CYS A 57 13.17 17.39 -4.69
CA CYS A 57 14.53 16.91 -4.96
C CYS A 57 14.78 16.74 -6.46
N ASP A 58 13.72 16.52 -7.24
CA ASP A 58 13.80 16.43 -8.69
C ASP A 58 13.68 17.81 -9.34
N GLU A 59 14.78 18.32 -9.88
CA GLU A 59 14.84 19.61 -10.57
C GLU A 59 14.51 19.51 -12.07
N THR A 60 14.25 18.31 -12.59
CA THR A 60 13.98 18.12 -14.02
C THR A 60 12.53 18.43 -14.36
N LEU A 61 12.29 19.32 -15.33
CA LEU A 61 10.96 19.61 -15.86
C LEU A 61 10.83 19.03 -17.28
N ASP A 62 9.82 18.20 -17.52
CA ASP A 62 9.49 17.73 -18.86
C ASP A 62 8.23 18.44 -19.42
N SER A 63 7.99 18.29 -20.74
CA SER A 63 6.84 18.90 -21.41
C SER A 63 5.52 18.46 -20.80
N ARG A 64 5.40 17.17 -20.48
CA ARG A 64 4.23 16.59 -19.83
C ARG A 64 4.06 17.10 -18.39
N GLY A 65 5.15 17.45 -17.72
CA GLY A 65 5.15 18.01 -16.37
C GLY A 65 4.53 19.39 -16.38
N LYS A 66 4.90 20.19 -17.38
CA LYS A 66 4.25 21.47 -17.64
C LYS A 66 2.74 21.31 -17.91
N GLU A 67 2.34 20.34 -18.73
CA GLU A 67 0.92 20.07 -18.99
C GLU A 67 0.15 19.69 -17.72
N ILE A 68 0.74 18.88 -16.83
CA ILE A 68 0.12 18.55 -15.53
C ILE A 68 -0.02 19.80 -14.66
N ILE A 69 1.00 20.65 -14.60
CA ILE A 69 0.99 21.89 -13.83
C ILE A 69 -0.10 22.82 -14.35
N ASP A 70 -0.16 23.04 -15.67
CA ASP A 70 -1.18 23.85 -16.32
C ASP A 70 -2.59 23.28 -16.04
N SER A 71 -2.75 21.96 -16.10
CA SER A 71 -4.01 21.31 -15.76
C SER A 71 -4.37 21.49 -14.28
N CYS A 72 -3.39 21.48 -13.37
CA CYS A 72 -3.61 21.74 -11.95
C CYS A 72 -4.07 23.17 -11.70
N ILE A 73 -3.42 24.15 -12.33
CA ILE A 73 -3.79 25.57 -12.25
C ILE A 73 -5.23 25.76 -12.76
N ASN A 74 -5.56 25.24 -13.95
CA ASN A 74 -6.87 25.41 -14.59
C ASN A 74 -8.01 24.76 -13.80
N ASN A 75 -7.73 23.71 -13.04
CA ASN A 75 -8.73 22.95 -12.30
C ASN A 75 -8.70 23.18 -10.78
N GLN A 76 -7.91 24.14 -10.28
CA GLN A 76 -7.73 24.41 -8.85
C GLN A 76 -7.31 23.16 -8.06
N MET A 77 -6.44 22.36 -8.66
CA MET A 77 -5.85 21.16 -8.06
C MET A 77 -4.43 21.46 -7.61
N ARG A 78 -3.93 20.69 -6.64
CA ARG A 78 -2.64 20.89 -5.99
C ARG A 78 -1.89 19.59 -5.85
N ILE A 79 -0.62 19.61 -6.22
CA ILE A 79 0.36 18.55 -5.98
C ILE A 79 0.69 18.55 -4.48
N VAL A 80 0.58 17.40 -3.84
CA VAL A 80 0.81 17.21 -2.39
C VAL A 80 2.27 16.89 -2.10
N ASN A 81 2.96 16.20 -3.01
CA ASN A 81 4.39 15.91 -2.90
C ASN A 81 5.17 17.19 -2.60
N GLY A 82 6.08 17.15 -1.63
CA GLY A 82 6.85 18.32 -1.24
C GLY A 82 6.16 19.35 -0.35
N ARG A 83 4.89 19.13 0.04
CA ARG A 83 4.09 20.09 0.84
C ARG A 83 3.61 19.56 2.18
N CYS A 84 3.44 18.24 2.30
CA CYS A 84 2.86 17.63 3.49
C CYS A 84 3.92 17.15 4.48
N VAL A 85 3.56 17.08 5.77
CA VAL A 85 4.38 16.41 6.77
C VAL A 85 4.58 14.95 6.37
N GLY A 86 5.84 14.51 6.36
CA GLY A 86 6.24 13.19 5.84
C GLY A 86 6.97 13.24 4.50
N ASP A 87 6.78 14.31 3.71
CA ASP A 87 7.46 14.53 2.42
C ASP A 87 7.81 16.01 2.20
N LEU A 88 8.23 16.69 3.27
CA LEU A 88 8.70 18.07 3.16
C LEU A 88 9.92 18.30 2.25
N PRO A 89 10.86 17.36 2.06
CA PRO A 89 11.92 17.57 1.07
C PRO A 89 11.44 17.38 -0.38
N GLY A 90 10.30 16.71 -0.61
CA GLY A 90 9.81 16.36 -1.94
C GLY A 90 10.66 15.26 -2.58
N GLN A 91 10.66 14.08 -1.98
CA GLN A 91 11.55 12.98 -2.36
C GLN A 91 11.29 12.44 -3.76
N PHE A 92 12.30 11.74 -4.30
CA PHE A 92 12.13 10.91 -5.49
C PHE A 92 11.12 9.81 -5.21
N THR A 93 10.31 9.47 -6.20
CA THR A 93 9.30 8.43 -6.09
C THR A 93 9.60 7.21 -6.97
N CYS A 94 10.59 7.33 -7.86
CA CYS A 94 11.06 6.26 -8.71
C CYS A 94 12.59 6.28 -8.83
N PHE A 95 13.19 5.09 -8.77
CA PHE A 95 14.61 4.81 -8.99
C PHE A 95 14.75 3.76 -10.09
N ASP A 96 15.17 4.16 -11.27
CA ASP A 96 15.37 3.28 -12.42
C ASP A 96 16.86 3.18 -12.79
N THR A 97 17.17 2.45 -13.86
CA THR A 97 18.54 2.33 -14.36
C THR A 97 19.10 3.65 -14.90
N HIS A 98 18.22 4.62 -15.21
CA HIS A 98 18.58 5.94 -15.75
C HIS A 98 18.70 7.00 -14.65
N GLY A 99 18.44 6.64 -13.40
CA GLY A 99 18.62 7.48 -12.23
C GLY A 99 17.40 7.54 -11.33
N GLN A 100 17.04 8.75 -10.92
CA GLN A 100 16.01 9.01 -9.93
C GLN A 100 15.06 10.09 -10.43
N SER A 101 13.77 9.91 -10.19
CA SER A 101 12.73 10.84 -10.64
C SER A 101 11.55 10.90 -9.69
N THR A 102 10.83 12.03 -9.73
CA THR A 102 9.52 12.16 -9.11
C THR A 102 8.47 12.07 -10.21
N VAL A 103 7.83 10.91 -10.35
CA VAL A 103 6.83 10.60 -11.39
C VAL A 103 5.50 10.11 -10.82
N ASP A 104 5.53 9.54 -9.62
CA ASP A 104 4.33 9.27 -8.82
C ASP A 104 3.91 10.49 -8.01
N TYR A 105 2.67 10.93 -8.21
CA TYR A 105 2.12 12.11 -7.53
C TYR A 105 0.85 11.79 -6.79
N LEU A 106 0.62 12.56 -5.74
CA LEU A 106 -0.68 12.77 -5.14
C LEU A 106 -1.14 14.19 -5.50
N ILE A 107 -2.26 14.31 -6.21
CA ILE A 107 -2.83 15.58 -6.66
C ILE A 107 -4.27 15.66 -6.19
N THR A 108 -4.65 16.76 -5.54
CA THR A 108 -5.96 16.87 -4.89
C THR A 108 -6.50 18.30 -4.99
N ASN A 109 -7.81 18.47 -4.83
CA ASN A 109 -8.39 19.80 -4.67
C ASN A 109 -8.12 20.36 -3.26
N GLU A 110 -8.34 21.66 -3.09
CA GLU A 110 -8.07 22.37 -1.83
C GLU A 110 -8.83 21.82 -0.62
N THR A 111 -10.11 21.43 -0.79
CA THR A 111 -10.92 20.87 0.29
C THR A 111 -10.30 19.61 0.88
N LEU A 112 -9.90 18.67 0.03
CA LEU A 112 -9.25 17.43 0.46
C LEU A 112 -7.82 17.68 0.93
N PHE A 113 -7.10 18.62 0.32
CA PHE A 113 -5.75 19.00 0.76
C PHE A 113 -5.73 19.34 2.26
N ASN A 114 -6.72 20.09 2.72
CA ASN A 114 -6.87 20.47 4.14
C ASN A 114 -7.22 19.29 5.06
N GLN A 115 -7.70 18.17 4.51
CA GLN A 115 -8.00 16.95 5.27
C GLN A 115 -6.79 16.00 5.34
N ILE A 116 -5.76 16.22 4.52
CA ILE A 116 -4.54 15.40 4.55
C ILE A 116 -3.74 15.74 5.81
N ARG A 117 -3.54 14.75 6.67
CA ARG A 117 -2.73 14.89 7.88
C ARG A 117 -1.27 14.55 7.66
N TYR A 118 -1.04 13.53 6.86
CA TYR A 118 0.30 12.98 6.65
C TYR A 118 0.40 12.39 5.25
N PHE A 119 1.48 12.68 4.56
CA PHE A 119 1.82 12.07 3.29
C PHE A 119 3.33 11.86 3.25
N ARG A 120 3.73 10.62 2.95
CA ARG A 120 5.15 10.25 2.86
C ARG A 120 5.43 9.41 1.63
N VAL A 121 6.62 9.61 1.11
CA VAL A 121 7.31 8.65 0.25
C VAL A 121 8.09 7.72 1.18
N SER A 122 7.86 6.41 1.05
CA SER A 122 8.51 5.42 1.92
C SER A 122 9.99 5.20 1.52
N GLU A 123 10.68 4.28 2.17
CA GLU A 123 11.96 3.80 1.64
C GLU A 123 11.73 2.87 0.46
N PHE A 124 12.71 2.81 -0.46
CA PHE A 124 12.68 1.86 -1.57
C PHE A 124 12.84 0.43 -1.05
N ILE A 125 11.94 -0.46 -1.46
CA ILE A 125 11.97 -1.87 -1.08
C ILE A 125 11.93 -2.71 -2.36
N SER A 126 13.08 -3.27 -2.73
CA SER A 126 13.27 -4.06 -3.95
C SER A 126 12.39 -5.31 -4.05
N THR A 127 11.86 -5.80 -2.92
CA THR A 127 10.92 -6.93 -2.91
C THR A 127 9.50 -6.57 -3.38
N PHE A 128 9.14 -5.28 -3.39
CA PHE A 128 7.79 -4.82 -3.72
C PHE A 128 7.72 -4.05 -5.04
N SER A 129 8.83 -3.47 -5.50
CA SER A 129 8.93 -2.85 -6.82
C SER A 129 10.36 -2.94 -7.32
N ASP A 130 10.48 -2.99 -8.64
CA ASP A 130 11.70 -2.80 -9.41
C ASP A 130 12.21 -1.35 -9.39
N CYS A 131 11.31 -0.35 -9.45
CA CYS A 131 11.72 1.04 -9.49
C CYS A 131 10.86 2.03 -8.67
N HIS A 132 9.57 1.74 -8.42
CA HIS A 132 8.68 2.69 -7.74
C HIS A 132 8.71 2.57 -6.22
N ILE A 133 8.50 3.70 -5.55
CA ILE A 133 8.43 3.80 -4.10
C ILE A 133 6.99 3.95 -3.65
N LYS A 134 6.64 3.24 -2.58
CA LYS A 134 5.32 3.32 -1.97
C LYS A 134 5.02 4.73 -1.43
N LEU A 135 3.95 5.32 -1.96
CA LEU A 135 3.29 6.50 -1.38
C LEU A 135 2.34 6.06 -0.26
N SER A 136 2.40 6.72 0.89
CA SER A 136 1.47 6.52 2.01
C SER A 136 0.76 7.82 2.34
N LEU A 137 -0.56 7.74 2.50
CA LEU A 137 -1.45 8.89 2.73
C LEU A 137 -2.33 8.63 3.95
N GLU A 138 -2.47 9.64 4.80
CA GLU A 138 -3.42 9.67 5.91
C GLU A 138 -4.34 10.89 5.77
N ILE A 139 -5.65 10.63 5.71
CA ILE A 139 -6.69 11.65 5.60
C ILE A 139 -7.64 11.60 6.79
N LEU A 140 -8.11 12.77 7.23
CA LEU A 140 -9.17 12.87 8.20
C LEU A 140 -10.52 12.93 7.48
N ALA A 141 -11.28 11.85 7.57
CA ALA A 141 -12.62 11.76 7.01
C ALA A 141 -13.67 11.55 8.11
N LYS A 142 -14.78 12.29 8.02
CA LYS A 142 -16.00 11.96 8.76
C LYS A 142 -16.86 11.12 7.83
N TYR A 143 -17.14 9.87 8.20
CA TYR A 143 -18.04 9.01 7.46
C TYR A 143 -19.37 8.88 8.19
N GLN A 144 -20.46 8.90 7.44
CA GLN A 144 -21.77 8.46 7.93
C GLN A 144 -22.01 7.06 7.37
N LEU A 145 -22.26 6.11 8.25
CA LEU A 145 -22.78 4.80 7.84
C LEU A 145 -24.25 5.00 7.50
N THR A 146 -24.56 5.18 6.22
CA THR A 146 -25.93 4.98 5.76
C THR A 146 -26.20 3.48 5.80
N GLU A 147 -27.11 3.04 6.65
CA GLU A 147 -27.73 1.70 6.56
C GLU A 147 -28.58 1.64 5.30
N SER A 148 -27.94 1.59 4.14
CA SER A 148 -28.59 1.37 2.86
C SER A 148 -27.88 0.23 2.16
N GLN A 149 -28.46 -0.96 2.34
CA GLN A 149 -28.24 -2.19 1.61
C GLN A 149 -26.82 -2.79 1.73
N SER A 150 -26.62 -3.52 2.83
CA SER A 150 -25.75 -4.69 2.80
C SER A 150 -26.20 -5.57 1.63
N ASN A 151 -25.37 -5.67 0.59
CA ASN A 151 -25.10 -6.90 -0.18
C ASN A 151 -24.26 -6.67 -1.44
N ASN A 152 -23.84 -5.45 -1.77
CA ASN A 152 -22.87 -5.23 -2.86
C ASN A 152 -21.78 -4.22 -2.51
N CYS A 153 -21.14 -4.37 -1.35
CA CYS A 153 -19.79 -3.83 -1.21
C CYS A 153 -18.84 -4.77 -1.96
N HIS A 154 -18.37 -4.36 -3.15
CA HIS A 154 -17.19 -4.97 -3.73
C HIS A 154 -16.03 -4.72 -2.77
N ALA A 155 -15.81 -5.66 -1.85
CA ALA A 155 -14.61 -5.71 -1.05
C ALA A 155 -13.44 -5.56 -2.02
N ALA A 156 -12.57 -4.57 -1.79
CA ALA A 156 -11.31 -4.45 -2.50
C ALA A 156 -10.67 -5.85 -2.60
N PRO A 157 -10.11 -6.26 -3.75
CA PRO A 157 -9.88 -7.66 -4.08
C PRO A 157 -8.70 -8.28 -3.30
N LYS A 158 -8.80 -8.31 -1.96
CA LYS A 158 -7.95 -9.10 -1.06
C LYS A 158 -8.10 -10.59 -1.34
N VAL A 159 -9.22 -10.99 -1.95
CA VAL A 159 -9.53 -12.37 -2.36
C VAL A 159 -8.65 -12.83 -3.53
N LYS A 160 -8.38 -11.97 -4.52
CA LYS A 160 -7.58 -12.34 -5.70
C LYS A 160 -6.11 -12.61 -5.35
N TYR A 161 -5.51 -11.81 -4.47
CA TYR A 161 -4.12 -12.02 -4.04
C TYR A 161 -3.95 -13.30 -3.22
N LYS A 162 -4.86 -13.56 -2.26
CA LYS A 162 -4.82 -14.81 -1.48
C LYS A 162 -5.06 -16.05 -2.34
N GLN A 163 -6.01 -15.99 -3.28
CA GLN A 163 -6.26 -17.08 -4.23
C GLN A 163 -5.06 -17.31 -5.15
N PHE A 164 -4.40 -16.23 -5.62
CA PHE A 164 -3.19 -16.34 -6.42
C PHE A 164 -2.05 -17.01 -5.64
N ILE A 165 -1.75 -16.54 -4.41
CA ILE A 165 -0.72 -17.14 -3.55
C ILE A 165 -1.04 -18.60 -3.26
N SER A 166 -2.28 -18.92 -2.89
CA SER A 166 -2.71 -20.30 -2.64
C SER A 166 -2.55 -21.18 -3.89
N SER A 167 -2.89 -20.67 -5.08
CA SER A 167 -2.72 -21.40 -6.33
C SER A 167 -1.25 -21.60 -6.70
N MET A 168 -0.39 -20.63 -6.37
CA MET A 168 1.03 -20.71 -6.64
C MET A 168 1.72 -21.71 -5.69
N LEU A 169 1.36 -21.69 -4.40
CA LEU A 169 1.82 -22.66 -3.42
C LEU A 169 1.37 -24.07 -3.78
N GLN A 170 0.13 -24.24 -4.21
CA GLN A 170 -0.38 -25.55 -4.64
C GLN A 170 0.38 -26.06 -5.88
N LYS A 171 0.66 -25.20 -6.86
CA LYS A 171 1.51 -25.55 -8.02
C LYS A 171 2.93 -25.93 -7.61
N LEU A 172 3.50 -25.24 -6.63
CA LEU A 172 4.83 -25.56 -6.09
C LEU A 172 4.84 -26.91 -5.35
N ASP A 173 3.81 -27.22 -4.57
CA ASP A 173 3.67 -28.51 -3.89
C ASP A 173 3.43 -29.66 -4.87
N THR A 174 2.62 -29.45 -5.91
CA THR A 174 2.46 -30.45 -6.98
C THR A 174 3.78 -30.71 -7.70
N LEU A 175 4.55 -29.66 -8.02
CA LEU A 175 5.89 -29.80 -8.61
C LEU A 175 6.89 -30.51 -7.69
N ARG A 176 6.77 -30.34 -6.37
CA ARG A 176 7.59 -31.03 -5.38
C ARG A 176 7.35 -32.55 -5.39
N VAL A 177 6.11 -32.97 -5.57
CA VAL A 177 5.71 -34.39 -5.60
C VAL A 177 5.99 -35.03 -6.96
N ASP A 178 5.64 -34.35 -8.05
CA ASP A 178 5.73 -34.92 -9.41
C ASP A 178 7.14 -34.85 -10.00
N ASN A 179 7.93 -33.82 -9.65
CA ASN A 179 9.25 -33.63 -10.24
C ASN A 179 10.22 -32.86 -9.33
N PRO A 180 10.73 -33.52 -8.27
CA PRO A 180 11.50 -32.85 -7.20
C PRO A 180 12.77 -32.17 -7.73
N ASN A 181 13.41 -32.69 -8.78
CA ASN A 181 14.61 -32.08 -9.36
C ASN A 181 14.34 -30.72 -10.03
N LYS A 182 13.16 -30.57 -10.65
CA LYS A 182 12.78 -29.30 -11.28
C LYS A 182 12.35 -28.26 -10.24
N TYR A 183 11.72 -28.71 -9.16
CA TYR A 183 11.42 -27.89 -7.98
C TYR A 183 12.70 -27.32 -7.36
N TRP A 184 13.71 -28.16 -7.09
CA TRP A 184 14.98 -27.71 -6.53
C TRP A 184 15.76 -26.81 -7.50
N LYS A 185 15.69 -27.06 -8.80
CA LYS A 185 16.30 -26.19 -9.80
C LYS A 185 15.67 -24.78 -9.80
N LEU A 186 14.34 -24.70 -9.75
CA LEU A 186 13.62 -23.43 -9.64
C LEU A 186 13.94 -22.67 -8.35
N LEU A 187 14.06 -23.35 -7.21
CA LEU A 187 14.49 -22.74 -5.95
C LEU A 187 15.92 -22.19 -6.03
N ASN A 188 16.83 -22.94 -6.66
CA ASN A 188 18.23 -22.53 -6.83
C ASN A 188 18.41 -21.41 -7.87
N ASP A 189 17.45 -21.26 -8.79
CA ASP A 189 17.42 -20.20 -9.80
C ASP A 189 16.78 -18.90 -9.28
N ILE A 190 16.16 -18.92 -8.08
CA ILE A 190 15.77 -17.69 -7.38
C ILE A 190 17.06 -17.01 -6.90
N PRO A 191 17.35 -15.77 -7.33
CA PRO A 191 18.59 -15.11 -6.97
C PRO A 191 18.60 -14.82 -5.47
N ASP A 192 19.43 -15.56 -4.72
CA ASP A 192 19.76 -15.23 -3.34
C ASP A 192 20.39 -13.83 -3.30
N SER A 193 19.79 -12.94 -2.51
CA SER A 193 20.52 -11.81 -1.95
C SER A 193 21.68 -12.36 -1.13
N LYS A 194 22.89 -12.27 -1.73
CA LYS A 194 24.21 -12.64 -1.20
C LYS A 194 24.50 -14.15 -1.14
N LYS A 195 25.12 -14.64 -2.22
CA LYS A 195 26.09 -15.75 -2.10
C LYS A 195 27.32 -15.25 -1.36
N ASP A 196 27.34 -15.41 -0.05
CA ASP A 196 28.62 -15.39 0.66
C ASP A 196 29.45 -16.58 0.18
N SER A 197 30.72 -16.34 -0.12
CA SER A 197 31.63 -17.32 -0.68
C SER A 197 31.73 -18.53 0.26
N CYS A 198 31.20 -19.67 -0.16
CA CYS A 198 31.42 -20.95 0.50
C CYS A 198 32.88 -21.36 0.28
N SER A 199 33.75 -20.93 1.19
CA SER A 199 35.12 -21.43 1.29
C SER A 199 35.20 -22.42 2.44
N SER A 200 35.71 -23.61 2.11
CA SER A 200 36.15 -24.72 2.96
C SER A 200 35.11 -25.36 3.88
N GLN A 201 34.76 -26.60 3.54
CA GLN A 201 34.29 -27.71 4.38
C GLN A 201 34.24 -27.37 5.89
N ILE A 202 33.12 -26.80 6.33
CA ILE A 202 32.90 -26.48 7.75
C ILE A 202 32.56 -27.80 8.45
N ASP A 203 33.35 -28.15 9.46
CA ASP A 203 33.14 -29.34 10.26
C ASP A 203 31.77 -29.33 10.98
N SER A 204 31.17 -30.51 11.10
CA SER A 204 29.84 -30.72 11.67
C SER A 204 29.70 -30.19 13.09
N GLU A 205 30.78 -30.22 13.87
CA GLU A 205 30.78 -29.71 15.24
C GLU A 205 30.83 -28.18 15.30
N THR A 206 31.52 -27.57 14.33
CA THR A 206 31.54 -26.11 14.15
C THR A 206 30.14 -25.59 13.77
N TRP A 207 29.45 -26.32 12.88
CA TRP A 207 28.04 -26.06 12.55
C TRP A 207 27.14 -26.17 13.78
N ALA A 208 27.23 -27.27 14.54
CA ALA A 208 26.40 -27.47 15.72
C ALA A 208 26.59 -26.35 16.77
N ASN A 209 27.83 -25.92 16.98
CA ASN A 209 28.15 -24.86 17.95
C ASN A 209 27.68 -23.48 17.49
N HIS A 210 27.79 -23.16 16.20
CA HIS A 210 27.24 -21.92 15.64
C HIS A 210 25.72 -21.83 15.83
N PHE A 211 24.98 -22.92 15.55
CA PHE A 211 23.54 -22.93 15.71
C PHE A 211 23.10 -22.90 17.18
N ARG A 212 23.84 -23.56 18.07
CA ARG A 212 23.62 -23.42 19.52
C ARG A 212 23.87 -21.99 20.00
N SER A 213 24.90 -21.33 19.49
CA SER A 213 25.19 -19.92 19.77
C SER A 213 24.04 -19.00 19.33
N LEU A 214 23.57 -19.14 18.08
CA LEU A 214 22.38 -18.45 17.58
C LEU A 214 21.13 -18.70 18.42
N HIS A 215 20.94 -19.94 18.89
CA HIS A 215 19.79 -20.29 19.73
C HIS A 215 19.91 -19.70 21.14
N SER A 216 21.12 -19.59 21.67
CA SER A 216 21.38 -18.93 22.96
C SER A 216 21.31 -17.40 22.90
N ALA A 217 21.57 -16.81 21.73
CA ALA A 217 21.44 -15.38 21.46
C ALA A 217 19.98 -14.94 21.19
N MET A 218 19.03 -15.89 21.18
CA MET A 218 17.62 -15.60 21.05
C MET A 218 17.12 -15.03 22.40
N ASP A 219 17.25 -13.71 22.53
CA ASP A 219 16.89 -12.95 23.73
C ASP A 219 15.50 -13.29 24.27
N ASN A 220 15.35 -13.14 25.60
CA ASN A 220 14.08 -13.25 26.34
C ASN A 220 12.91 -12.45 25.71
N THR A 221 13.21 -11.47 24.86
CA THR A 221 12.27 -10.68 24.06
C THR A 221 11.52 -11.49 22.99
N PHE A 222 12.15 -12.52 22.42
CA PHE A 222 11.50 -13.41 21.44
C PHE A 222 10.51 -14.35 22.12
N TYR A 223 10.92 -15.02 23.21
CA TYR A 223 10.04 -15.89 23.98
C TYR A 223 8.85 -15.15 24.59
N SER A 224 9.04 -13.91 25.01
CA SER A 224 7.95 -13.06 25.49
C SER A 224 7.00 -12.63 24.35
N ARG A 225 7.52 -12.32 23.15
CA ARG A 225 6.68 -12.13 21.95
C ARG A 225 5.91 -13.38 21.57
N LEU A 226 6.54 -14.56 21.61
CA LEU A 226 5.91 -15.83 21.23
C LEU A 226 4.78 -16.18 22.20
N LYS A 227 4.99 -16.02 23.51
CA LYS A 227 3.92 -16.11 24.51
C LYS A 227 2.80 -15.09 24.31
N GLN A 228 3.15 -13.86 23.89
CA GLN A 228 2.16 -12.83 23.60
C GLN A 228 1.30 -13.20 22.38
N PHE A 229 1.91 -13.81 21.35
CA PHE A 229 1.21 -14.33 20.18
C PHE A 229 0.28 -15.49 20.52
N ASP A 230 0.73 -16.47 21.31
CA ASP A 230 -0.13 -17.58 21.75
C ASP A 230 -1.32 -17.08 22.56
N LYS A 231 -1.11 -16.07 23.41
CA LYS A 231 -2.19 -15.44 24.16
C LYS A 231 -3.21 -14.75 23.24
N ILE A 232 -2.73 -14.02 22.22
CA ILE A 232 -3.59 -13.35 21.22
C ILE A 232 -4.38 -14.39 20.40
N LEU A 233 -3.76 -15.51 20.04
CA LEU A 233 -4.43 -16.60 19.32
C LEU A 233 -5.53 -17.23 20.19
N SER A 234 -5.22 -17.57 21.44
CA SER A 234 -6.21 -18.12 22.37
C SER A 234 -7.36 -17.16 22.66
N ASP A 235 -7.09 -15.86 22.78
CA ASP A 235 -8.14 -14.85 22.98
C ASP A 235 -8.99 -14.62 21.72
N LYS A 236 -8.42 -14.83 20.51
CA LYS A 236 -9.17 -14.83 19.24
C LYS A 236 -9.99 -16.10 19.02
N GLU A 237 -9.52 -17.25 19.50
CA GLU A 237 -10.30 -18.50 19.50
C GLU A 237 -11.50 -18.44 20.44
N LYS A 238 -11.41 -17.66 21.53
CA LYS A 238 -12.55 -17.41 22.44
C LYS A 238 -13.64 -16.53 21.83
N PHE A 239 -13.33 -15.70 20.84
CA PHE A 239 -14.31 -14.96 20.06
C PHE A 239 -14.75 -15.77 18.83
N SER A 240 -15.37 -16.91 19.09
CA SER A 240 -16.21 -17.56 18.08
C SER A 240 -17.52 -16.78 17.99
N ILE A 241 -17.72 -16.04 16.90
CA ILE A 241 -19.07 -15.77 16.42
C ILE A 241 -19.56 -17.10 15.85
N PHE A 242 -20.17 -17.91 16.72
CA PHE A 242 -20.95 -19.07 16.32
C PHE A 242 -22.10 -18.55 15.45
N ASN A 243 -22.09 -18.84 14.16
CA ASN A 243 -23.29 -18.73 13.33
C ASN A 243 -24.12 -20.00 13.53
N ASP A 244 -25.46 -19.86 13.44
CA ASP A 244 -26.47 -20.92 13.61
C ASP A 244 -26.32 -22.14 12.67
N LEU A 245 -25.29 -22.17 11.81
CA LEU A 245 -24.94 -23.28 10.93
C LEU A 245 -23.94 -24.27 11.53
N ASP A 246 -23.30 -23.93 12.66
CA ASP A 246 -22.35 -24.81 13.38
C ASP A 246 -22.98 -25.46 14.63
N ASN A 247 -24.30 -25.62 14.66
CA ASN A 247 -24.93 -26.54 15.59
C ASN A 247 -24.47 -27.96 15.21
N GLN A 248 -23.51 -28.48 15.98
CA GLN A 248 -23.16 -29.89 15.94
C GLN A 248 -24.44 -30.69 16.21
N ILE A 249 -24.86 -31.47 15.21
CA ILE A 249 -25.91 -32.49 15.37
C ILE A 249 -25.57 -33.28 16.62
N SER A 250 -26.45 -33.22 17.62
CA SER A 250 -26.21 -33.91 18.87
C SER A 250 -26.29 -35.42 18.63
N ILE A 251 -25.48 -36.20 19.34
CA ILE A 251 -25.54 -37.68 19.35
C ILE A 251 -26.98 -38.17 19.62
N LYS A 252 -27.78 -37.35 20.33
CA LYS A 252 -29.20 -37.58 20.59
C LYS A 252 -30.06 -37.53 19.32
N GLU A 253 -29.87 -36.54 18.45
CA GLU A 253 -30.61 -36.40 17.19
C GLU A 253 -30.28 -37.53 16.20
N ASN A 254 -29.02 -37.98 16.18
CA ASN A 254 -28.63 -39.16 15.40
C ASN A 254 -29.27 -40.45 15.93
N SER A 255 -29.41 -40.58 17.25
CA SER A 255 -30.04 -41.76 17.87
C SER A 255 -31.56 -41.78 17.61
N ASP A 256 -32.22 -40.63 17.68
CA ASP A 256 -33.66 -40.49 17.41
C ASP A 256 -33.99 -40.72 15.92
N ALA A 257 -33.11 -40.30 15.00
CA ALA A 257 -33.23 -40.57 13.58
C ALA A 257 -33.07 -42.06 13.24
N ILE A 258 -32.12 -42.76 13.88
CA ILE A 258 -31.93 -44.20 13.69
C ILE A 258 -33.11 -45.00 14.27
N ALA A 259 -33.68 -44.56 15.40
CA ALA A 259 -34.86 -45.19 16.00
C ALA A 259 -36.13 -45.05 15.13
N SER A 260 -36.24 -43.97 14.35
CA SER A 260 -37.39 -43.71 13.48
C SER A 260 -37.37 -44.50 12.16
N ILE A 261 -36.31 -45.29 11.90
CA ILE A 261 -36.13 -46.10 10.68
C ILE A 261 -36.41 -47.61 10.97
N LYS A 262 -36.70 -47.98 12.22
CA LYS A 262 -37.23 -49.32 12.58
C LYS A 262 -38.74 -49.27 12.74
#